data_AF-A0AAE5WNK1-F1
#
_entry.id   AF-A0AAE5WNK1-F1
#
_cell.length_a   1.000
_cell.length_b   1.000
_cell.length_c   1.000
_cell.angle_alpha   90.00
_cell.angle_beta   90.00
_cell.angle_gamma   90.00
#
_symmetry.space_group_name_H-M   'P 1'
#
loop_
_entity.id
_entity.type
_entity.pdbx_description
1 polymer ?
#
loop_
_entity_poly.entity_id
_entity_poly.type
_entity_poly.pdbx_seq_one_letter_code
_entity_poly.pdbx_strand_id
1 'polypeptide(L)'
;MTDRVNFLSFGWKGFEACSPEIDNTLSLFQLREGKMAYGEHRLAEIDEKLLKEAKEEFLLDFQNMTGGSEESSPSELGGAGNPTYPTLAGQYFVLWRELLIRNSHILAVDRIVQKIQESRERYQTVEIATSVPWYVIGAIHSLEASLNFDRHLHNGDPLTDFTIHVPAGRPRRGTPPFRWEESAIDALQYDGLDHVNSWPIERILYALERFNGFGYLKFHPEVRTPYLWSFSNHYTKGKYVADGVWSPDAVSRQCGAAVILKRLVQIGAIEEPPSQSAMPTGEDDGGSADPGVEFLRLASTRIGEEYDLGANVPLDNRRWHGPWDCAEFVSWVVYQTCGRVCGCVDNERPIPQLEPFSGAWYRDAKASNTQLSIADAADTPGSILVRKARPNKIGHVAFSDGNGGTIEAAGAALGVCRRQIEGRIWDAAFEIA
;
A
#
# COMPACT_ATOMS: atom_id res chain seq x y z
N MET A 1 52.22 1.05 -17.41
CA MET A 1 51.31 2.17 -17.73
C MET A 1 49.92 1.68 -17.40
N THR A 2 49.28 2.42 -16.50
CA THR A 2 48.18 2.02 -15.62
C THR A 2 46.85 1.76 -16.32
N ASP A 3 46.26 0.61 -15.98
CA ASP A 3 44.87 0.23 -16.20
C ASP A 3 43.93 1.23 -15.51
N ARG A 4 43.01 1.84 -16.28
CA ARG A 4 41.87 2.60 -15.74
C ARG A 4 40.65 1.69 -15.73
N VAL A 5 40.32 1.22 -14.52
CA VAL A 5 39.04 0.60 -14.18
C VAL A 5 37.93 1.64 -14.38
N ASN A 6 37.04 1.41 -15.34
CA ASN A 6 35.84 2.21 -15.52
C ASN A 6 34.85 1.87 -14.39
N PHE A 7 34.71 2.79 -13.44
CA PHE A 7 33.61 2.79 -12.48
C PHE A 7 32.30 3.07 -13.23
N LEU A 8 31.42 2.08 -13.29
CA LEU A 8 30.02 2.26 -13.66
C LEU A 8 29.35 3.13 -12.58
N SER A 9 28.89 4.31 -12.98
CA SER A 9 28.24 5.29 -12.11
C SER A 9 26.86 4.80 -11.68
N PHE A 10 26.76 4.29 -10.46
CA PHE A 10 25.49 4.13 -9.75
C PHE A 10 25.09 5.49 -9.18
N GLY A 11 24.36 6.29 -9.96
CA GLY A 11 23.87 7.61 -9.52
C GLY A 11 22.71 7.46 -8.55
N TRP A 12 22.89 7.97 -7.34
CA TRP A 12 21.81 8.38 -6.46
C TRP A 12 21.18 9.67 -7.03
N LYS A 13 19.86 9.87 -6.93
CA LYS A 13 19.20 11.09 -7.47
C LYS A 13 18.73 12.07 -6.39
N GLY A 14 18.83 11.73 -5.11
CA GLY A 14 18.33 12.58 -4.02
C GLY A 14 19.37 13.60 -3.54
N PHE A 15 19.37 14.81 -4.11
CA PHE A 15 20.02 15.97 -3.50
C PHE A 15 18.99 16.86 -2.80
N GLU A 16 19.29 17.24 -1.54
CA GLU A 16 18.49 18.20 -0.78
C GLU A 16 18.47 19.56 -1.50
N ALA A 17 17.30 19.98 -1.99
CA ALA A 17 17.03 21.40 -2.18
C ALA A 17 17.04 22.07 -0.80
N CYS A 18 18.00 22.97 -0.57
CA CYS A 18 18.10 23.78 0.63
C CYS A 18 16.80 24.59 0.82
N SER A 19 15.99 24.24 1.82
CA SER A 19 14.78 25.00 2.18
C SER A 19 15.20 26.27 2.93
N PRO A 20 14.79 27.48 2.50
CA PRO A 20 15.02 28.69 3.27
C PRO A 20 14.15 28.66 4.54
N GLU A 21 14.72 29.24 5.61
CA GLU A 21 14.11 29.38 6.93
C GLU A 21 12.68 29.92 6.84
N ILE A 22 11.73 29.22 7.47
CA ILE A 22 10.38 29.74 7.68
C ILE A 22 10.50 30.82 8.75
N ASP A 23 10.51 32.07 8.31
CA ASP A 23 10.52 33.25 9.16
C ASP A 23 9.23 33.28 10.01
N ASN A 24 9.43 33.40 11.32
CA ASN A 24 8.40 33.33 12.35
C ASN A 24 7.92 34.75 12.65
N THR A 25 6.90 35.26 11.95
CA THR A 25 6.18 36.47 12.40
C THR A 25 4.67 36.43 12.07
N LEU A 26 3.87 36.36 13.15
CA LEU A 26 2.53 36.97 13.43
C LEU A 26 1.43 36.86 12.34
N SER A 27 0.20 36.40 12.62
CA SER A 27 -0.71 36.90 13.66
C SER A 27 -1.89 35.95 13.90
N LEU A 28 -2.25 35.81 15.17
CA LEU A 28 -3.52 35.30 15.68
C LEU A 28 -4.73 36.05 15.07
N PHE A 29 -5.71 35.35 14.50
CA PHE A 29 -7.10 35.80 14.47
C PHE A 29 -8.09 34.61 14.43
N GLN A 30 -8.61 34.31 15.63
CA GLN A 30 -9.99 33.98 15.97
C GLN A 30 -10.73 32.81 15.29
N LEU A 31 -10.92 31.76 16.11
CA LEU A 31 -12.07 30.86 16.11
C LEU A 31 -13.40 31.62 15.91
N ARG A 32 -14.19 31.21 14.91
CA ARG A 32 -15.65 31.35 14.96
C ARG A 32 -16.31 30.21 14.19
N GLU A 33 -17.28 29.60 14.87
CA GLU A 33 -18.17 28.55 14.38
C GLU A 33 -18.81 28.90 13.03
N GLY A 34 -18.90 27.91 12.15
CA GLY A 34 -19.61 28.02 10.89
C GLY A 34 -19.80 26.64 10.28
N LYS A 35 -20.94 26.01 10.58
CA LYS A 35 -21.50 24.92 9.76
C LYS A 35 -21.45 25.33 8.29
N MET A 36 -20.75 24.56 7.47
CA MET A 36 -20.91 24.61 6.01
C MET A 36 -21.13 23.17 5.54
N ALA A 37 -22.40 22.88 5.25
CA ALA A 37 -22.81 21.72 4.47
C ALA A 37 -22.09 21.79 3.12
N TYR A 38 -21.20 20.84 2.86
CA TYR A 38 -20.61 20.67 1.53
C TYR A 38 -21.55 19.82 0.70
N GLY A 39 -22.09 20.47 -0.35
CA GLY A 39 -23.18 20.04 -1.21
C GLY A 39 -23.07 18.63 -1.77
N GLU A 40 -24.10 17.84 -1.48
CA GLU A 40 -24.74 17.01 -2.49
C GLU A 40 -25.28 17.90 -3.62
N HIS A 41 -25.25 17.37 -4.86
CA HIS A 41 -25.76 17.95 -6.10
C HIS A 41 -24.90 19.01 -6.82
N ARG A 42 -23.79 18.57 -7.45
CA ARG A 42 -23.56 18.76 -8.90
C ARG A 42 -22.39 17.89 -9.43
N LEU A 43 -22.61 16.58 -9.53
CA LEU A 43 -21.88 15.72 -10.46
C LEU A 43 -22.91 15.12 -11.40
N ALA A 44 -23.44 15.97 -12.29
CA ALA A 44 -24.14 15.52 -13.47
C ALA A 44 -23.16 15.66 -14.62
N GLU A 45 -22.70 14.51 -15.11
CA GLU A 45 -22.24 14.29 -16.48
C GLU A 45 -21.28 15.36 -17.03
N ILE A 46 -19.99 15.23 -16.68
CA ILE A 46 -18.96 15.55 -17.67
C ILE A 46 -19.15 14.50 -18.76
N ASP A 47 -19.72 14.93 -19.87
CA ASP A 47 -20.02 14.13 -21.04
C ASP A 47 -18.78 13.30 -21.41
N GLU A 48 -18.82 11.99 -21.17
CA GLU A 48 -17.74 11.04 -21.51
C GLU A 48 -17.30 11.19 -22.97
N LYS A 49 -18.20 11.68 -23.82
CA LYS A 49 -17.92 11.99 -25.22
C LYS A 49 -16.97 13.17 -25.38
N LEU A 50 -17.12 14.25 -24.61
CA LEU A 50 -16.24 15.41 -24.65
C LEU A 50 -14.84 15.07 -24.13
N LEU A 51 -14.77 14.22 -23.10
CA LEU A 51 -13.52 13.70 -22.56
C LEU A 51 -12.83 12.76 -23.54
N LYS A 52 -13.61 11.96 -24.29
CA LYS A 52 -13.11 11.04 -25.31
C LYS A 52 -12.66 11.78 -26.59
N GLU A 53 -13.38 12.81 -27.01
CA GLU A 53 -13.02 13.68 -28.14
C GLU A 53 -11.74 14.47 -27.84
N ALA A 54 -11.61 15.05 -26.64
CA ALA A 54 -10.37 15.72 -26.21
C ALA A 54 -9.17 14.74 -26.07
N LYS A 55 -9.44 13.50 -25.66
CA LYS A 55 -8.45 12.42 -25.57
C LYS A 55 -7.98 11.97 -26.96
N GLU A 56 -8.89 11.83 -27.92
CA GLU A 56 -8.57 11.42 -29.29
C GLU A 56 -7.80 12.52 -30.04
N GLU A 57 -8.19 13.79 -29.88
CA GLU A 57 -7.51 14.94 -30.49
C GLU A 57 -6.07 15.11 -29.94
N PHE A 58 -5.87 14.94 -28.62
CA PHE A 58 -4.55 14.96 -28.00
C PHE A 58 -3.67 13.75 -28.38
N LEU A 59 -4.24 12.54 -28.45
CA LEU A 59 -3.51 11.33 -28.88
C LEU A 59 -3.08 11.39 -30.35
N LEU A 60 -3.89 11.99 -31.22
CA LEU A 60 -3.55 12.19 -32.63
C LEU A 60 -2.39 13.19 -32.81
N ASP A 61 -2.39 14.30 -32.06
CA ASP A 61 -1.27 15.24 -32.06
C ASP A 61 0.01 14.62 -31.48
N PHE A 62 -0.11 13.78 -30.46
CA PHE A 62 1.03 13.12 -29.80
C PHE A 62 1.62 11.93 -30.62
N GLN A 63 0.78 11.16 -31.31
CA GLN A 63 1.21 10.08 -32.21
C GLN A 63 1.94 10.62 -33.45
N ASN A 64 1.56 11.80 -33.94
CA ASN A 64 2.27 12.50 -35.01
C ASN A 64 3.67 13.00 -34.59
N MET A 65 3.98 13.06 -33.29
CA MET A 65 5.30 13.45 -32.76
C MET A 65 6.26 12.29 -32.46
N THR A 66 5.79 11.04 -32.43
CA THR A 66 6.55 9.89 -31.89
C THR A 66 6.92 8.79 -32.89
N GLY A 67 6.77 9.01 -34.20
CA GLY A 67 7.20 8.04 -35.22
C GLY A 67 8.73 7.95 -35.38
N GLY A 68 9.36 6.87 -34.92
CA GLY A 68 10.65 6.41 -35.46
C GLY A 68 11.64 5.68 -34.53
N SER A 69 11.80 4.38 -34.80
CA SER A 69 12.91 3.42 -34.56
C SER A 69 13.25 2.92 -33.14
N GLU A 70 13.00 1.62 -32.98
CA GLU A 70 13.52 0.69 -31.96
C GLU A 70 15.05 0.64 -31.95
N GLU A 71 15.66 0.63 -30.76
CA GLU A 71 17.01 0.11 -30.55
C GLU A 71 17.10 -0.68 -29.24
N SER A 72 17.86 -1.77 -29.33
CA SER A 72 17.80 -2.98 -28.53
C SER A 72 18.58 -2.96 -27.21
N SER A 73 18.10 -3.78 -26.28
CA SER A 73 18.68 -4.06 -24.95
C SER A 73 20.11 -4.63 -25.01
N PRO A 74 21.02 -4.22 -24.12
CA PRO A 74 22.23 -4.99 -23.83
C PRO A 74 22.07 -5.97 -22.65
N SER A 75 22.60 -7.16 -22.90
CA SER A 75 22.64 -8.38 -22.09
C SER A 75 23.44 -8.32 -20.79
N GLU A 76 23.07 -9.23 -19.90
CA GLU A 76 23.61 -9.57 -18.58
C GLU A 76 25.12 -9.84 -18.51
N LEU A 77 25.77 -9.30 -17.47
CA LEU A 77 26.96 -9.87 -16.83
C LEU A 77 26.99 -9.55 -15.32
N GLY A 78 26.79 -10.59 -14.49
CA GLY A 78 27.47 -10.82 -13.20
C GLY A 78 27.40 -9.79 -12.07
N GLY A 79 26.31 -9.82 -11.30
CA GLY A 79 26.20 -9.21 -9.95
C GLY A 79 24.85 -9.59 -9.33
N ALA A 80 24.75 -9.72 -8.01
CA ALA A 80 23.46 -9.97 -7.36
C ALA A 80 22.46 -8.88 -7.82
N GLY A 81 21.41 -9.29 -8.53
CA GLY A 81 20.49 -8.38 -9.21
C GLY A 81 19.83 -7.39 -8.27
N ASN A 82 19.33 -6.28 -8.81
CA ASN A 82 18.50 -5.36 -8.03
C ASN A 82 17.30 -6.12 -7.44
N PRO A 83 16.86 -5.78 -6.21
CA PRO A 83 15.64 -6.35 -5.64
C PRO A 83 14.47 -6.22 -6.60
N THR A 84 13.75 -7.32 -6.81
CA THR A 84 12.59 -7.35 -7.70
C THR A 84 11.34 -7.09 -6.91
N TYR A 85 10.31 -6.60 -7.58
CA TYR A 85 9.02 -6.34 -6.94
C TYR A 85 8.47 -7.55 -6.15
N PRO A 86 8.42 -8.78 -6.72
CA PRO A 86 7.93 -9.95 -5.98
C PRO A 86 8.68 -10.20 -4.67
N THR A 87 10.01 -9.97 -4.65
CA THR A 87 10.83 -10.21 -3.45
C THR A 87 10.58 -9.21 -2.32
N LEU A 88 10.02 -8.03 -2.62
CA LEU A 88 9.80 -6.97 -1.63
C LEU A 88 8.32 -6.75 -1.30
N ALA A 89 7.40 -7.31 -2.09
CA ALA A 89 5.97 -7.04 -1.94
C ALA A 89 5.45 -7.35 -0.53
N GLY A 90 5.74 -8.54 0.01
CA GLY A 90 5.32 -8.92 1.37
C GLY A 90 5.90 -8.01 2.46
N GLN A 91 7.16 -7.58 2.31
CA GLN A 91 7.78 -6.64 3.24
C GLN A 91 7.07 -5.29 3.19
N TYR A 92 6.83 -4.73 2.00
CA TYR A 92 6.12 -3.46 1.85
C TYR A 92 4.70 -3.51 2.39
N PHE A 93 4.00 -4.63 2.21
CA PHE A 93 2.68 -4.84 2.79
C PHE A 93 2.72 -4.70 4.32
N VAL A 94 3.60 -5.44 5.00
CA VAL A 94 3.74 -5.38 6.47
C VAL A 94 4.08 -3.94 6.91
N LEU A 95 5.07 -3.32 6.26
CA LEU A 95 5.48 -1.96 6.62
C LEU A 95 4.36 -0.94 6.44
N TRP A 96 3.56 -1.06 5.38
CA TRP A 96 2.40 -0.20 5.15
C TRP A 96 1.30 -0.36 6.20
N ARG A 97 1.03 -1.61 6.62
CA ARG A 97 0.03 -1.92 7.65
C ARG A 97 0.44 -1.39 9.01
N GLU A 98 1.73 -1.50 9.35
CA GLU A 98 2.31 -1.02 10.60
C GLU A 98 2.68 0.47 10.60
N LEU A 99 2.47 1.16 9.49
CA LEU A 99 2.89 2.55 9.33
C LEU A 99 2.10 3.47 10.28
N LEU A 100 2.82 4.04 11.24
CA LEU A 100 2.33 5.07 12.16
C LEU A 100 3.10 6.37 11.92
N ILE A 101 2.36 7.43 11.59
CA ILE A 101 2.91 8.78 11.47
C ILE A 101 3.22 9.30 12.87
N ARG A 102 4.44 9.81 13.10
CA ARG A 102 4.80 10.39 14.40
C ARG A 102 3.98 11.65 14.65
N ASN A 103 3.32 11.73 15.80
CA ASN A 103 2.46 12.86 16.18
C ASN A 103 3.15 14.23 16.03
N SER A 104 4.45 14.31 16.35
CA SER A 104 5.24 15.54 16.22
C SER A 104 5.35 16.08 14.78
N HIS A 105 5.08 15.25 13.78
CA HIS A 105 5.19 15.62 12.37
C HIS A 105 3.84 15.81 11.66
N ILE A 106 2.70 15.48 12.29
CA ILE A 106 1.37 15.53 11.63
C ILE A 106 1.11 16.87 10.94
N LEU A 107 1.36 18.00 11.62
CA LEU A 107 1.15 19.34 11.02
C LEU A 107 2.06 19.63 9.82
N ALA A 108 3.26 19.04 9.77
CA ALA A 108 4.13 19.18 8.60
C ALA A 108 3.61 18.32 7.44
N VAL A 109 3.17 17.08 7.72
CA VAL A 109 2.58 16.18 6.72
C VAL A 109 1.28 16.75 6.16
N ASP A 110 0.41 17.32 7.01
CA ASP A 110 -0.85 17.93 6.59
C ASP A 110 -0.64 19.06 5.58
N ARG A 111 0.36 19.91 5.80
CA ARG A 111 0.70 21.00 4.87
C ARG A 111 1.16 20.48 3.50
N ILE A 112 1.92 19.38 3.49
CA ILE A 112 2.38 18.74 2.24
C ILE A 112 1.18 18.16 1.49
N VAL A 113 0.35 17.39 2.20
CA VAL A 113 -0.83 16.74 1.63
C VAL A 113 -1.87 17.76 1.14
N GLN A 114 -2.04 18.88 1.84
CA GLN A 114 -2.91 19.97 1.40
C GLN A 114 -2.42 20.55 0.06
N LYS A 115 -1.14 20.90 -0.05
CA LYS A 115 -0.57 21.43 -1.31
C LYS A 115 -0.70 20.44 -2.47
N ILE A 116 -0.52 19.14 -2.20
CA ILE A 116 -0.72 18.09 -3.18
C ILE A 116 -2.17 18.07 -3.67
N GLN A 117 -3.15 18.16 -2.76
CA GLN A 117 -4.57 18.21 -3.12
C GLN A 117 -4.96 19.48 -3.88
N GLU A 118 -4.43 20.65 -3.48
CA GLU A 118 -4.65 21.92 -4.17
C GLU A 118 -4.17 21.88 -5.63
N SER A 119 -3.19 21.02 -5.94
CA SER A 119 -2.64 20.84 -7.29
C SER A 119 -3.11 19.55 -7.98
N ARG A 120 -4.17 18.91 -7.47
CA ARG A 120 -4.65 17.59 -7.94
C ARG A 120 -4.90 17.54 -9.44
N GLU A 121 -5.60 18.52 -10.01
CA GLU A 121 -5.94 18.55 -11.44
C GLU A 121 -4.70 18.53 -12.35
N ARG A 122 -3.62 19.18 -11.89
CA ARG A 122 -2.35 19.21 -12.62
C ARG A 122 -1.66 17.85 -12.60
N TYR A 123 -1.70 17.15 -11.47
CA TYR A 123 -1.21 15.76 -11.39
C TYR A 123 -2.07 14.81 -12.22
N GLN A 124 -3.40 15.00 -12.24
CA GLN A 124 -4.32 14.17 -13.02
C GLN A 124 -4.10 14.31 -14.53
N THR A 125 -3.64 15.47 -15.00
CA THR A 125 -3.24 15.66 -16.40
C THR A 125 -2.09 14.71 -16.78
N VAL A 126 -1.11 14.55 -15.88
CA VAL A 126 0.01 13.63 -16.08
C VAL A 126 -0.42 12.17 -15.87
N GLU A 127 -1.30 11.89 -14.92
CA GLU A 127 -1.92 10.57 -14.72
C GLU A 127 -2.62 10.09 -16.00
N ILE A 128 -3.38 10.96 -16.68
CA ILE A 128 -4.04 10.61 -17.95
C ILE A 128 -3.02 10.22 -19.03
N ALA A 129 -1.88 10.91 -19.08
CA ALA A 129 -0.85 10.67 -20.09
C ALA A 129 0.02 9.44 -19.80
N THR A 130 0.14 9.04 -18.54
CA THR A 130 1.13 8.01 -18.11
C THR A 130 0.51 6.83 -17.39
N SER A 131 -0.76 6.87 -17.02
CA SER A 131 -1.43 5.91 -16.13
C SER A 131 -0.79 5.78 -14.73
N VAL A 132 0.11 6.68 -14.34
CA VAL A 132 0.69 6.75 -13.00
C VAL A 132 -0.28 7.52 -12.09
N PRO A 133 -0.72 6.98 -10.94
CA PRO A 133 -1.74 7.63 -10.13
C PRO A 133 -1.32 9.01 -9.65
N TRP A 134 -2.23 9.99 -9.68
CA TRP A 134 -1.91 11.38 -9.37
C TRP A 134 -1.26 11.56 -7.99
N TYR A 135 -1.64 10.74 -7.01
CA TYR A 135 -1.09 10.76 -5.65
C TYR A 135 0.34 10.18 -5.58
N VAL A 136 0.71 9.27 -6.48
CA VAL A 136 2.11 8.80 -6.64
C VAL A 136 2.96 9.90 -7.22
N ILE A 137 2.46 10.58 -8.26
CA ILE A 137 3.14 11.72 -8.89
C ILE A 137 3.35 12.84 -7.87
N GLY A 138 2.32 13.19 -7.10
CA GLY A 138 2.41 14.19 -6.04
C GLY A 138 3.42 13.83 -4.94
N ALA A 139 3.51 12.55 -4.57
CA ALA A 139 4.52 12.08 -3.62
C ALA A 139 5.94 12.20 -4.19
N ILE A 140 6.17 11.79 -5.45
CA ILE A 140 7.47 11.99 -6.12
C ILE A 140 7.79 13.49 -6.18
N HIS A 141 6.85 14.33 -6.61
CA HIS A 141 7.06 15.77 -6.72
C HIS A 141 7.43 16.43 -5.38
N SER A 142 6.86 15.95 -4.28
CA SER A 142 7.23 16.41 -2.93
C SER A 142 8.68 16.06 -2.58
N LEU A 143 9.16 14.92 -3.04
CA LEU A 143 10.49 14.39 -2.70
C LEU A 143 11.58 14.98 -3.61
N GLU A 144 11.29 15.13 -4.90
CA GLU A 144 12.26 15.56 -5.91
C GLU A 144 12.36 17.08 -6.07
N ALA A 145 11.28 17.82 -5.80
CA ALA A 145 11.24 19.26 -6.06
C ALA A 145 10.51 20.07 -5.00
N SER A 146 10.20 19.50 -3.83
CA SER A 146 9.45 20.18 -2.76
C SER A 146 8.12 20.79 -3.24
N LEU A 147 7.45 20.12 -4.18
CA LEU A 147 6.21 20.58 -4.83
C LEU A 147 6.36 21.87 -5.65
N ASN A 148 7.57 22.20 -6.10
CA ASN A 148 7.84 23.38 -6.92
C ASN A 148 7.66 23.09 -8.41
N PHE A 149 6.61 23.66 -8.98
CA PHE A 149 6.25 23.49 -10.39
C PHE A 149 7.18 24.20 -11.40
N ASP A 150 8.18 24.95 -10.95
CA ASP A 150 9.21 25.54 -11.81
C ASP A 150 10.44 24.62 -11.94
N ARG A 151 10.35 23.37 -11.47
CA ARG A 151 11.44 22.40 -11.44
C ARG A 151 11.06 21.08 -12.11
N HIS A 152 12.05 20.42 -12.70
CA HIS A 152 11.95 19.10 -13.29
C HIS A 152 11.57 18.05 -12.23
N LEU A 153 10.60 17.20 -12.55
CA LEU A 153 10.23 16.07 -11.70
C LEU A 153 11.37 15.04 -11.54
N HIS A 154 12.33 15.03 -12.46
CA HIS A 154 13.44 14.08 -12.44
C HIS A 154 14.33 14.17 -11.20
N ASN A 155 14.68 15.40 -10.80
CA ASN A 155 15.75 15.68 -9.82
C ASN A 155 15.72 17.12 -9.26
N GLY A 156 14.68 17.92 -9.57
CA GLY A 156 14.54 19.28 -9.05
C GLY A 156 15.33 20.38 -9.77
N ASP A 157 15.99 20.10 -10.90
CA ASP A 157 16.62 21.14 -11.73
C ASP A 157 15.58 22.15 -12.26
N PRO A 158 15.91 23.43 -12.49
CA PRO A 158 14.96 24.41 -13.02
C PRO A 158 14.46 24.06 -14.43
N LEU A 159 13.16 24.24 -14.71
CA LEU A 159 12.57 24.01 -16.04
C LEU A 159 13.08 24.96 -17.14
N THR A 160 13.90 25.95 -16.79
CA THR A 160 14.46 26.94 -17.70
C THR A 160 15.61 26.41 -18.57
N ASP A 161 16.08 25.19 -18.33
CA ASP A 161 17.09 24.52 -19.13
C ASP A 161 16.87 23.00 -19.07
N PHE A 162 17.71 22.20 -19.74
CA PHE A 162 17.74 20.76 -19.54
C PHE A 162 18.34 20.39 -18.19
N THR A 163 17.97 19.22 -17.66
CA THR A 163 18.60 18.69 -16.43
C THR A 163 20.13 18.58 -16.58
N ILE A 164 20.86 19.03 -15.56
CA ILE A 164 22.31 18.86 -15.45
C ILE A 164 22.65 17.75 -14.47
N HIS A 165 21.82 17.57 -13.44
CA HIS A 165 21.93 16.46 -12.50
C HIS A 165 21.38 15.18 -13.14
N VAL A 166 21.79 14.03 -12.61
CA VAL A 166 21.35 12.74 -13.14
C VAL A 166 19.83 12.59 -12.95
N PRO A 167 19.08 12.19 -13.99
CA PRO A 167 19.51 11.94 -15.37
C PRO A 167 19.70 13.25 -16.14
N ALA A 168 20.91 13.48 -16.67
CA ALA A 168 21.23 14.71 -17.38
C ALA A 168 20.65 14.72 -18.81
N GLY A 169 20.41 15.92 -19.34
CA GLY A 169 19.91 16.14 -20.70
C GLY A 169 18.43 15.79 -20.87
N ARG A 170 17.61 16.01 -19.84
CA ARG A 170 16.17 15.76 -19.86
C ARG A 170 15.35 17.04 -19.79
N PRO A 171 14.15 17.09 -20.40
CA PRO A 171 13.59 16.13 -21.38
C PRO A 171 14.47 15.98 -22.63
N ARG A 172 14.42 14.86 -23.35
CA ARG A 172 15.33 14.64 -24.50
C ARG A 172 15.07 15.55 -25.71
N ARG A 173 13.88 16.14 -25.77
CA ARG A 173 13.38 16.95 -26.89
C ARG A 173 12.56 18.12 -26.36
N GLY A 174 12.40 19.15 -27.18
CA GLY A 174 11.68 20.38 -26.83
C GLY A 174 12.61 21.59 -26.73
N THR A 175 12.07 22.72 -26.30
CA THR A 175 12.83 23.96 -26.12
C THR A 175 12.45 24.59 -24.79
N PRO A 176 13.40 24.86 -23.89
CA PRO A 176 13.10 25.48 -22.61
C PRO A 176 12.60 26.93 -22.76
N PRO A 177 11.83 27.46 -21.77
CA PRO A 177 11.42 26.79 -20.55
C PRO A 177 10.36 25.71 -20.81
N PHE A 178 10.56 24.54 -20.20
CA PHE A 178 9.65 23.40 -20.34
C PHE A 178 8.39 23.61 -19.51
N ARG A 179 7.26 23.06 -19.96
CA ARG A 179 6.10 22.92 -19.08
C ARG A 179 6.39 21.81 -18.07
N TRP A 180 5.90 21.97 -16.86
CA TRP A 180 6.09 20.97 -15.81
C TRP A 180 5.53 19.60 -16.22
N GLU A 181 4.36 19.58 -16.89
CA GLU A 181 3.72 18.34 -17.35
C GLU A 181 4.59 17.59 -18.36
N GLU A 182 5.22 18.30 -19.30
CA GLU A 182 6.13 17.71 -20.29
C GLU A 182 7.33 17.07 -19.61
N SER A 183 7.92 17.77 -18.62
CA SER A 183 9.02 17.21 -17.84
C SER A 183 8.58 16.05 -16.94
N ALA A 184 7.38 16.10 -16.36
CA ALA A 184 6.87 15.06 -15.50
C ALA A 184 6.63 13.76 -16.30
N ILE A 185 6.09 13.88 -17.51
CA ILE A 185 5.89 12.74 -18.41
C ILE A 185 7.23 12.12 -18.81
N ASP A 186 8.24 12.92 -19.22
CA ASP A 186 9.59 12.38 -19.54
C ASP A 186 10.21 11.66 -18.32
N ALA A 187 10.03 12.19 -17.12
CA ALA A 187 10.54 11.56 -15.89
C ALA A 187 9.91 10.19 -15.62
N LEU A 188 8.58 10.10 -15.69
CA LEU A 188 7.87 8.84 -15.44
C LEU A 188 8.17 7.80 -16.52
N GLN A 189 8.32 8.22 -17.79
CA GLN A 189 8.73 7.35 -18.90
C GLN A 189 10.18 6.89 -18.76
N TYR A 190 11.09 7.79 -18.35
CA TYR A 190 12.50 7.45 -18.16
C TYR A 190 12.69 6.36 -17.10
N ASP A 191 11.95 6.45 -15.99
CA ASP A 191 11.99 5.45 -14.92
C ASP A 191 11.07 4.24 -15.18
N GLY A 192 10.32 4.25 -16.30
CA GLY A 192 9.47 3.15 -16.77
C GLY A 192 8.21 2.92 -15.93
N LEU A 193 7.72 3.97 -15.26
CA LEU A 193 6.52 3.92 -14.43
C LEU A 193 5.24 3.92 -15.29
N ASP A 194 5.30 4.45 -16.51
CA ASP A 194 4.20 4.46 -17.48
C ASP A 194 3.85 3.06 -18.04
N HIS A 195 4.74 2.09 -17.83
CA HIS A 195 4.51 0.68 -18.20
C HIS A 195 3.92 -0.16 -17.06
N VAL A 196 3.58 0.45 -15.92
CA VAL A 196 3.01 -0.25 -14.75
C VAL A 196 1.48 -0.35 -14.91
N ASN A 197 0.99 -1.58 -15.10
CA ASN A 197 -0.43 -1.85 -15.38
C ASN A 197 -1.33 -1.90 -14.14
N SER A 198 -0.76 -2.00 -12.93
CA SER A 198 -1.52 -2.01 -11.68
C SER A 198 -0.76 -1.34 -10.56
N TRP A 199 -1.47 -0.62 -9.70
CA TRP A 199 -0.89 0.17 -8.61
C TRP A 199 -1.41 -0.26 -7.25
N PRO A 200 -1.23 -1.54 -6.86
CA PRO A 200 -1.44 -1.89 -5.47
C PRO A 200 -0.41 -1.20 -4.57
N ILE A 201 -0.68 -1.13 -3.28
CA ILE A 201 0.16 -0.39 -2.35
C ILE A 201 1.61 -0.88 -2.33
N GLU A 202 1.85 -2.18 -2.43
CA GLU A 202 3.19 -2.76 -2.48
C GLU A 202 3.94 -2.32 -3.73
N ARG A 203 3.23 -2.25 -4.87
CA ARG A 203 3.81 -1.80 -6.14
C ARG A 203 4.13 -0.32 -6.09
N ILE A 204 3.26 0.48 -5.48
CA ILE A 204 3.50 1.91 -5.26
C ILE A 204 4.77 2.11 -4.44
N LEU A 205 4.91 1.41 -3.32
CA LEU A 205 6.09 1.52 -2.44
C LEU A 205 7.37 1.05 -3.14
N TYR A 206 7.31 -0.06 -3.88
CA TYR A 206 8.42 -0.53 -4.72
C TYR A 206 8.82 0.50 -5.78
N ALA A 207 7.85 1.07 -6.50
CA ALA A 207 8.10 2.04 -7.55
C ALA A 207 8.74 3.32 -6.99
N LEU A 208 8.26 3.80 -5.84
CA LEU A 208 8.81 4.97 -5.15
C LEU A 208 10.25 4.72 -4.66
N GLU A 209 10.53 3.56 -4.05
CA GLU A 209 11.89 3.24 -3.64
C GLU A 209 12.82 3.02 -4.83
N ARG A 210 12.32 2.43 -5.92
CA ARG A 210 13.08 2.30 -7.17
C ARG A 210 13.40 3.66 -7.79
N PHE A 211 12.44 4.59 -7.78
CA PHE A 211 12.59 5.94 -8.31
C PHE A 211 13.75 6.68 -7.62
N ASN A 212 13.84 6.56 -6.28
CA ASN A 212 14.97 7.07 -5.50
C ASN A 212 16.25 6.23 -5.69
N GLY A 213 16.10 4.91 -5.71
CA GLY A 213 17.17 3.91 -5.79
C GLY A 213 17.28 3.02 -4.54
N PHE A 214 17.64 1.74 -4.76
CA PHE A 214 17.74 0.69 -3.72
C PHE A 214 19.04 0.72 -2.89
N GLY A 215 19.67 1.88 -2.71
CA GLY A 215 20.94 1.98 -1.98
C GLY A 215 20.84 1.45 -0.54
N TYR A 216 19.75 1.77 0.15
CA TYR A 216 19.51 1.30 1.53
C TYR A 216 19.39 -0.23 1.58
N LEU A 217 18.54 -0.86 0.76
CA LEU A 217 18.41 -2.31 0.76
C LEU A 217 19.72 -3.05 0.48
N LYS A 218 20.61 -2.47 -0.33
CA LYS A 218 21.88 -3.09 -0.70
C LYS A 218 22.99 -2.92 0.33
N PHE A 219 23.10 -1.73 0.91
CA PHE A 219 24.28 -1.35 1.70
C PHE A 219 23.98 -1.08 3.18
N HIS A 220 22.71 -0.78 3.50
CA HIS A 220 22.23 -0.46 4.85
C HIS A 220 20.86 -1.10 5.12
N PRO A 221 20.67 -2.42 4.95
CA PRO A 221 19.38 -3.09 5.10
C PRO A 221 18.77 -2.95 6.50
N GLU A 222 19.58 -2.62 7.51
CA GLU A 222 19.16 -2.29 8.86
C GLU A 222 18.44 -0.93 8.97
N VAL A 223 18.62 -0.04 7.99
CA VAL A 223 17.97 1.27 7.92
C VAL A 223 16.97 1.30 6.77
N ARG A 224 15.69 1.40 7.11
CA ARG A 224 14.64 1.63 6.11
C ARG A 224 14.83 3.00 5.46
N THR A 225 14.69 3.09 4.14
CA THR A 225 14.94 4.33 3.41
C THR A 225 14.07 5.50 3.94
N PRO A 226 14.67 6.65 4.32
CA PRO A 226 13.92 7.84 4.70
C PRO A 226 13.07 8.38 3.55
N TYR A 227 13.40 8.06 2.30
CA TYR A 227 12.60 8.45 1.12
C TYR A 227 11.17 7.92 1.21
N LEU A 228 10.96 6.72 1.77
CA LEU A 228 9.63 6.20 2.05
C LEU A 228 9.16 6.52 3.46
N TRP A 229 10.02 6.32 4.46
CA TRP A 229 9.60 6.10 5.84
C TRP A 229 9.90 7.25 6.82
N SER A 230 10.58 8.31 6.38
CA SER A 230 10.85 9.46 7.24
C SER A 230 9.54 10.08 7.79
N PHE A 231 9.57 10.49 9.06
CA PHE A 231 8.44 10.94 9.89
C PHE A 231 7.52 9.83 10.44
N SER A 232 7.88 8.55 10.28
CA SER A 232 7.12 7.42 10.84
C SER A 232 7.85 6.64 11.94
N ASN A 233 7.18 5.65 12.53
CA ASN A 233 7.80 4.63 13.39
C ASN A 233 8.90 3.81 12.71
N HIS A 234 8.90 3.73 11.37
CA HIS A 234 9.82 2.86 10.61
C HIS A 234 11.22 3.45 10.37
N TYR A 235 11.41 4.75 10.59
CA TYR A 235 12.69 5.44 10.40
C TYR A 235 13.06 6.31 11.60
N THR A 236 14.34 6.31 11.99
CA THR A 236 14.84 7.16 13.09
C THR A 236 16.03 8.02 12.66
N LYS A 237 17.09 7.41 12.11
CA LYS A 237 18.31 8.09 11.63
C LYS A 237 19.07 7.19 10.66
N GLY A 238 20.11 7.73 10.04
CA GLY A 238 20.86 7.09 8.96
C GLY A 238 20.37 7.62 7.63
N LYS A 239 21.21 8.34 6.88
CA LYS A 239 20.90 8.72 5.51
C LYS A 239 22.17 8.91 4.68
N TYR A 240 22.04 8.78 3.38
CA TYR A 240 23.02 9.38 2.49
C TYR A 240 22.83 10.90 2.48
N VAL A 241 23.91 11.63 2.72
CA VAL A 241 23.94 13.11 2.75
C VAL A 241 24.40 13.72 1.42
N ALA A 242 24.99 12.90 0.57
CA ALA A 242 25.33 13.16 -0.82
C ALA A 242 25.48 11.81 -1.53
N ASP A 243 25.63 11.82 -2.86
CA ASP A 243 25.82 10.62 -3.67
C ASP A 243 26.94 9.72 -3.12
N GLY A 244 26.59 8.51 -2.70
CA GLY A 244 27.53 7.54 -2.14
C GLY A 244 28.06 7.90 -0.74
N VAL A 245 27.66 9.02 -0.15
CA VAL A 245 28.15 9.48 1.16
C VAL A 245 27.12 9.14 2.24
N TRP A 246 27.31 7.97 2.87
CA TRP A 246 26.50 7.51 4.01
C TRP A 246 26.85 8.21 5.32
N SER A 247 25.83 8.58 6.10
CA SER A 247 25.97 8.99 7.50
C SER A 247 24.99 8.22 8.38
N PRO A 248 25.46 7.44 9.36
CA PRO A 248 24.59 6.69 10.27
C PRO A 248 23.84 7.58 11.28
N ASP A 249 24.28 8.82 11.47
CA ASP A 249 23.73 9.75 12.47
C ASP A 249 22.86 10.86 11.88
N ALA A 250 22.97 11.10 10.57
CA ALA A 250 22.14 12.10 9.91
C ALA A 250 20.66 11.68 9.92
N VAL A 251 19.78 12.65 10.14
CA VAL A 251 18.33 12.45 10.20
C VAL A 251 17.69 13.19 9.02
N SER A 252 16.82 12.49 8.27
CA SER A 252 16.03 13.15 7.23
C SER A 252 15.06 14.16 7.82
N ARG A 253 15.05 15.36 7.25
CA ARG A 253 14.08 16.42 7.56
C ARG A 253 12.92 16.47 6.56
N GLN A 254 12.95 15.60 5.56
CA GLN A 254 11.94 15.50 4.53
C GLN A 254 10.92 14.43 4.92
N CYS A 255 9.64 14.67 4.60
CA CYS A 255 8.59 13.68 4.80
C CYS A 255 8.76 12.55 3.79
N GLY A 256 8.67 11.30 4.24
CA GLY A 256 8.73 10.16 3.35
C GLY A 256 7.46 10.00 2.50
N ALA A 257 7.60 9.44 1.31
CA ALA A 257 6.51 9.26 0.36
C ALA A 257 5.41 8.32 0.91
N ALA A 258 5.77 7.24 1.61
CA ALA A 258 4.77 6.35 2.23
C ALA A 258 3.95 7.09 3.31
N VAL A 259 4.58 8.02 4.04
CA VAL A 259 3.90 8.85 5.05
C VAL A 259 2.93 9.83 4.40
N ILE A 260 3.30 10.45 3.26
CA ILE A 260 2.40 11.31 2.46
C ILE A 260 1.17 10.51 2.02
N LEU A 261 1.38 9.34 1.42
CA LEU A 261 0.30 8.46 0.95
C LEU A 261 -0.61 8.02 2.09
N LYS A 262 -0.04 7.60 3.23
CA LYS A 262 -0.83 7.16 4.39
C LYS A 262 -1.69 8.28 4.91
N ARG A 263 -1.18 9.51 4.91
CA ARG A 263 -1.95 10.66 5.36
C ARG A 263 -3.07 11.03 4.40
N LEU A 264 -2.84 10.96 3.08
CA LEU A 264 -3.89 11.12 2.06
C LEU A 264 -5.04 10.11 2.27
N VAL A 265 -4.73 8.85 2.58
CA VAL A 265 -5.73 7.82 2.93
C VAL A 265 -6.47 8.18 4.22
N GLN A 266 -5.74 8.53 5.29
CA GLN A 266 -6.33 8.84 6.61
C GLN A 266 -7.30 10.02 6.60
N ILE A 267 -7.09 11.00 5.71
CA ILE A 267 -7.99 12.15 5.57
C ILE A 267 -9.10 11.93 4.53
N GLY A 268 -9.13 10.76 3.88
CA GLY A 268 -10.12 10.42 2.86
C GLY A 268 -9.91 11.12 1.51
N ALA A 269 -8.71 11.67 1.25
CA ALA A 269 -8.40 12.33 -0.03
C ALA A 269 -8.20 11.32 -1.17
N ILE A 270 -7.79 10.10 -0.81
CA ILE A 270 -7.75 8.93 -1.70
C ILE A 270 -8.32 7.73 -0.96
N GLU A 271 -8.88 6.78 -1.71
CA GLU A 271 -9.12 5.43 -1.21
C GLU A 271 -7.78 4.74 -0.97
N GLU A 272 -7.72 3.83 0.01
CA GLU A 272 -6.51 3.03 0.21
C GLU A 272 -6.25 2.19 -1.06
N PRO A 273 -5.07 2.30 -1.69
CA PRO A 273 -4.77 1.50 -2.86
C PRO A 273 -4.93 0.01 -2.53
N PRO A 274 -5.47 -0.79 -3.46
CA PRO A 274 -5.65 -2.22 -3.21
C PRO A 274 -4.31 -2.84 -2.83
N SER A 275 -4.30 -3.88 -2.00
CA SER A 275 -3.08 -4.63 -1.77
C SER A 275 -3.05 -5.82 -2.72
N GLN A 276 -1.89 -6.11 -3.31
CA GLN A 276 -1.71 -7.29 -4.16
C GLN A 276 -1.65 -8.55 -3.30
N SER A 277 -1.06 -8.44 -2.10
CA SER A 277 -1.27 -9.44 -1.07
C SER A 277 -2.76 -9.55 -0.75
N ALA A 278 -3.56 -8.47 -0.88
CA ALA A 278 -5.00 -8.50 -0.64
C ALA A 278 -5.90 -9.12 -1.74
N MET A 279 -5.36 -9.48 -2.92
CA MET A 279 -6.11 -10.04 -4.06
C MET A 279 -5.78 -11.54 -4.26
N PRO A 280 -6.77 -12.42 -4.49
CA PRO A 280 -6.51 -13.82 -4.83
C PRO A 280 -5.96 -13.90 -6.25
N THR A 281 -4.77 -14.46 -6.43
CA THR A 281 -4.31 -14.93 -7.74
C THR A 281 -5.19 -16.10 -8.15
N GLY A 282 -6.24 -15.79 -8.90
CA GLY A 282 -6.77 -16.75 -9.85
C GLY A 282 -5.77 -16.87 -10.98
N GLU A 283 -4.76 -17.72 -10.80
CA GLU A 283 -4.06 -18.47 -11.85
C GLU A 283 -3.06 -19.42 -11.17
N ASP A 284 -3.05 -20.67 -11.63
CA ASP A 284 -2.23 -21.78 -11.16
C ASP A 284 -0.73 -21.48 -11.27
N ASP A 285 -0.06 -21.19 -10.16
CA ASP A 285 1.40 -21.27 -10.05
C ASP A 285 1.84 -21.84 -8.69
N GLY A 286 1.46 -23.10 -8.44
CA GLY A 286 2.37 -24.18 -8.00
C GLY A 286 3.34 -23.98 -6.80
N GLY A 287 3.14 -22.96 -5.97
CA GLY A 287 3.86 -22.73 -4.73
C GLY A 287 2.85 -22.42 -3.63
N SER A 288 2.66 -23.35 -2.70
CA SER A 288 1.60 -23.30 -1.69
C SER A 288 1.73 -22.03 -0.82
N ALA A 289 0.93 -21.01 -1.10
CA ALA A 289 0.60 -20.00 -0.10
C ALA A 289 -0.12 -20.75 1.04
N ASP A 290 0.45 -20.67 2.24
CA ASP A 290 -0.12 -21.29 3.45
C ASP A 290 -1.57 -20.77 3.64
N PRO A 291 -2.60 -21.64 3.56
CA PRO A 291 -3.99 -21.24 3.72
C PRO A 291 -4.25 -20.44 5.00
N GLY A 292 -3.52 -20.74 6.08
CA GLY A 292 -3.63 -20.03 7.35
C GLY A 292 -3.25 -18.55 7.26
N VAL A 293 -2.21 -18.24 6.48
CA VAL A 293 -1.78 -16.85 6.25
C VAL A 293 -2.85 -16.09 5.46
N GLU A 294 -3.47 -16.73 4.46
CA GLU A 294 -4.55 -16.12 3.68
C GLU A 294 -5.80 -15.88 4.53
N PHE A 295 -6.15 -16.81 5.43
CA PHE A 295 -7.26 -16.60 6.38
C PHE A 295 -7.02 -15.34 7.22
N LEU A 296 -5.83 -15.21 7.81
CA LEU A 296 -5.49 -14.06 8.65
C LEU A 296 -5.47 -12.76 7.87
N ARG A 297 -5.01 -12.82 6.63
CA ARG A 297 -5.02 -11.65 5.76
C ARG A 297 -6.45 -11.16 5.51
N LEU A 298 -7.35 -12.05 5.10
CA LEU A 298 -8.75 -11.68 4.85
C LEU A 298 -9.47 -11.29 6.15
N ALA A 299 -9.32 -12.06 7.21
CA ALA A 299 -9.90 -11.77 8.53
C ALA A 299 -9.46 -10.40 9.07
N SER A 300 -8.19 -10.02 8.85
CA SER A 300 -7.65 -8.72 9.28
C SER A 300 -8.32 -7.52 8.61
N THR A 301 -8.87 -7.69 7.39
CA THR A 301 -9.57 -6.60 6.68
C THR A 301 -10.91 -6.24 7.33
N ARG A 302 -11.47 -7.14 8.14
CA ARG A 302 -12.76 -6.97 8.80
C ARG A 302 -12.66 -6.41 10.21
N ILE A 303 -11.45 -6.21 10.73
CA ILE A 303 -11.25 -5.65 12.09
C ILE A 303 -11.93 -4.29 12.20
N GLY A 304 -12.75 -4.13 13.25
CA GLY A 304 -13.55 -2.94 13.51
C GLY A 304 -14.98 -3.04 12.98
N GLU A 305 -15.31 -4.03 12.14
CA GLU A 305 -16.68 -4.23 11.67
C GLU A 305 -17.59 -4.76 12.79
N GLU A 306 -18.88 -4.44 12.68
CA GLU A 306 -19.88 -4.71 13.72
C GLU A 306 -20.12 -6.20 13.95
N TYR A 307 -20.53 -6.54 15.18
CA TYR A 307 -20.93 -7.90 15.55
C TYR A 307 -22.43 -7.96 15.81
N ASP A 308 -23.08 -8.98 15.28
CA ASP A 308 -24.46 -9.35 15.61
C ASP A 308 -24.55 -10.86 15.83
N LEU A 309 -25.16 -11.28 16.94
CA LEU A 309 -25.24 -12.70 17.30
C LEU A 309 -26.33 -13.37 16.46
N GLY A 310 -25.95 -14.34 15.62
CA GLY A 310 -26.87 -14.97 14.67
C GLY A 310 -27.06 -14.16 13.39
N ALA A 311 -26.07 -13.35 13.03
CA ALA A 311 -25.99 -12.76 11.69
C ALA A 311 -26.16 -13.84 10.62
N ASN A 312 -26.73 -13.48 9.47
CA ASN A 312 -26.82 -14.38 8.31
C ASN A 312 -25.91 -13.84 7.23
N VAL A 313 -24.76 -14.48 7.03
CA VAL A 313 -23.75 -14.00 6.08
C VAL A 313 -23.83 -14.82 4.79
N PRO A 314 -24.07 -14.18 3.63
CA PRO A 314 -23.98 -14.85 2.34
C PRO A 314 -22.52 -15.22 2.06
N LEU A 315 -22.17 -16.50 2.28
CA LEU A 315 -20.80 -16.99 2.16
C LEU A 315 -20.19 -16.74 0.79
N ASP A 316 -20.96 -16.70 -0.30
CA ASP A 316 -20.51 -16.39 -1.66
C ASP A 316 -20.28 -14.89 -1.94
N ASN A 317 -20.80 -14.00 -1.10
CA ASN A 317 -20.64 -12.56 -1.29
C ASN A 317 -19.26 -12.09 -0.79
N ARG A 318 -18.31 -11.98 -1.73
CA ARG A 318 -16.95 -11.44 -1.51
C ARG A 318 -16.92 -10.02 -0.94
N ARG A 319 -17.97 -9.24 -1.18
CA ARG A 319 -18.06 -7.83 -0.78
C ARG A 319 -18.89 -7.65 0.50
N TRP A 320 -19.20 -8.72 1.21
CA TRP A 320 -19.92 -8.61 2.48
C TRP A 320 -19.08 -7.86 3.52
N HIS A 321 -19.73 -6.94 4.22
CA HIS A 321 -19.17 -6.15 5.32
C HIS A 321 -20.17 -6.16 6.46
N GLY A 322 -20.02 -7.08 7.41
CA GLY A 322 -20.80 -7.17 8.62
C GLY A 322 -22.34 -7.07 8.48
N PRO A 323 -23.05 -7.08 9.61
CA PRO A 323 -22.53 -7.47 10.91
C PRO A 323 -22.10 -8.95 10.92
N TRP A 324 -21.20 -9.30 11.84
CA TRP A 324 -20.60 -10.63 11.92
C TRP A 324 -21.03 -11.37 13.18
N ASP A 325 -21.22 -12.67 13.07
CA ASP A 325 -21.11 -13.56 14.22
C ASP A 325 -19.81 -14.38 14.15
N CYS A 326 -19.43 -15.08 15.23
CA CYS A 326 -18.15 -15.80 15.25
C CYS A 326 -18.07 -16.93 14.20
N ALA A 327 -19.14 -17.70 14.00
CA ALA A 327 -19.14 -18.84 13.11
C ALA A 327 -19.25 -18.39 11.65
N GLU A 328 -20.14 -17.44 11.39
CA GLU A 328 -20.32 -16.80 10.09
C GLU A 328 -19.03 -16.14 9.60
N PHE A 329 -18.36 -15.38 10.48
CA PHE A 329 -17.09 -14.73 10.13
C PHE A 329 -16.00 -15.73 9.73
N VAL A 330 -15.79 -16.77 10.53
CA VAL A 330 -14.75 -17.76 10.25
C VAL A 330 -15.11 -18.60 9.01
N SER A 331 -16.37 -19.02 8.87
CA SER A 331 -16.84 -19.75 7.69
C SER A 331 -16.76 -18.91 6.42
N TRP A 332 -17.11 -17.62 6.47
CA TRP A 332 -16.98 -16.69 5.33
C TRP A 332 -15.52 -16.51 4.94
N VAL A 333 -14.63 -16.29 5.90
CA VAL A 333 -13.20 -16.13 5.62
C VAL A 333 -12.66 -17.39 4.94
N VAL A 334 -12.88 -18.57 5.51
CA VAL A 334 -12.39 -19.84 4.96
C VAL A 334 -12.94 -20.10 3.55
N TYR A 335 -14.24 -19.89 3.36
CA TYR A 335 -14.86 -20.07 2.06
C TYR A 335 -14.27 -19.12 1.01
N GLN A 336 -14.04 -17.86 1.37
CA GLN A 336 -13.53 -16.87 0.43
C GLN A 336 -12.08 -17.05 0.05
N THR A 337 -11.27 -17.61 0.94
CA THR A 337 -9.84 -17.84 0.70
C THR A 337 -9.55 -19.13 -0.07
N CYS A 338 -10.25 -20.23 0.24
CA CYS A 338 -9.92 -21.55 -0.33
C CYS A 338 -11.13 -22.32 -0.88
N GLY A 339 -12.32 -21.72 -0.91
CA GLY A 339 -13.54 -22.34 -1.43
C GLY A 339 -14.09 -23.48 -0.58
N ARG A 340 -13.49 -23.76 0.60
CA ARG A 340 -13.92 -24.85 1.48
C ARG A 340 -15.10 -24.42 2.34
N VAL A 341 -16.12 -25.24 2.38
CA VAL A 341 -17.23 -25.09 3.33
C VAL A 341 -16.87 -25.82 4.62
N CYS A 342 -16.84 -25.09 5.73
CA CYS A 342 -16.51 -25.61 7.05
C CYS A 342 -17.42 -24.98 8.11
N GLY A 343 -17.68 -25.73 9.17
CA GLY A 343 -18.38 -25.24 10.35
C GLY A 343 -19.86 -24.96 10.15
N CYS A 344 -20.49 -25.52 9.12
CA CYS A 344 -21.94 -25.43 8.90
C CYS A 344 -22.66 -26.63 9.50
N VAL A 345 -23.94 -26.50 9.87
CA VAL A 345 -24.76 -27.63 10.35
C VAL A 345 -24.62 -28.85 9.43
N ASP A 346 -24.67 -28.60 8.12
CA ASP A 346 -24.41 -29.54 7.04
C ASP A 346 -23.51 -28.85 5.98
N ASN A 347 -22.27 -29.33 5.83
CA ASN A 347 -21.29 -28.72 4.93
C ASN A 347 -21.53 -29.07 3.44
N GLU A 348 -22.45 -30.00 3.13
CA GLU A 348 -22.74 -30.42 1.76
C GLU A 348 -23.88 -29.63 1.11
N ARG A 349 -24.55 -28.75 1.88
CA ARG A 349 -25.66 -27.94 1.35
C ARG A 349 -25.18 -26.85 0.38
N PRO A 350 -26.03 -26.44 -0.58
CA PRO A 350 -25.77 -25.27 -1.41
C PRO A 350 -25.62 -24.00 -0.57
N ILE A 351 -24.80 -23.06 -1.05
CA ILE A 351 -24.39 -21.84 -0.33
C ILE A 351 -25.54 -21.06 0.32
N PRO A 352 -26.70 -20.85 -0.33
CA PRO A 352 -27.81 -20.12 0.29
C PRO A 352 -28.45 -20.83 1.51
N GLN A 353 -28.10 -22.09 1.75
CA GLN A 353 -28.67 -22.96 2.79
C GLN A 353 -27.63 -23.40 3.83
N LEU A 354 -26.42 -22.86 3.76
CA LEU A 354 -25.38 -23.10 4.75
C LEU A 354 -25.71 -22.33 6.04
N GLU A 355 -25.56 -23.00 7.16
CA GLU A 355 -25.84 -22.46 8.49
C GLU A 355 -24.61 -22.64 9.39
N PRO A 356 -23.62 -21.71 9.31
CA PRO A 356 -22.46 -21.70 10.20
C PRO A 356 -22.83 -21.74 11.68
N PHE A 357 -22.17 -22.61 12.45
CA PHE A 357 -22.40 -22.76 13.88
C PHE A 357 -21.14 -23.22 14.62
N SER A 358 -20.85 -22.62 15.78
CA SER A 358 -19.67 -22.98 16.57
C SER A 358 -19.65 -24.47 17.02
N GLY A 359 -20.81 -25.11 17.18
CA GLY A 359 -20.88 -26.55 17.44
C GLY A 359 -20.53 -27.41 16.22
N ALA A 360 -20.83 -26.93 15.00
CA ALA A 360 -20.40 -27.57 13.77
C ALA A 360 -18.88 -27.41 13.56
N TRP A 361 -18.32 -26.24 13.86
CA TRP A 361 -16.86 -26.06 13.91
C TRP A 361 -16.17 -27.02 14.90
N TYR A 362 -16.77 -27.27 16.07
CA TYR A 362 -16.23 -28.24 17.03
C TYR A 362 -16.29 -29.68 16.51
N ARG A 363 -17.38 -30.05 15.82
CA ARG A 363 -17.51 -31.35 15.14
C ARG A 363 -16.42 -31.51 14.07
N ASP A 364 -16.24 -30.51 13.22
CA ASP A 364 -15.26 -30.53 12.13
C ASP A 364 -13.83 -30.61 12.68
N ALA A 365 -13.53 -29.86 13.74
CA ALA A 365 -12.24 -29.95 14.45
C ALA A 365 -11.95 -31.37 14.97
N LYS A 366 -12.96 -32.07 15.52
CA LYS A 366 -12.81 -33.45 16.03
C LYS A 366 -12.71 -34.50 14.93
N ALA A 367 -13.27 -34.23 13.76
CA ALA A 367 -13.15 -35.10 12.59
C ALA A 367 -11.85 -34.87 11.80
N SER A 368 -11.15 -33.75 12.04
CA SER A 368 -9.94 -33.42 11.31
C SER A 368 -8.74 -34.29 11.67
N ASN A 369 -7.91 -34.60 10.67
CA ASN A 369 -6.61 -35.26 10.83
C ASN A 369 -5.46 -34.28 11.16
N THR A 370 -5.74 -32.97 11.15
CA THR A 370 -4.80 -31.87 11.42
C THR A 370 -5.05 -31.23 12.78
N GLN A 371 -5.48 -32.02 13.77
CA GLN A 371 -5.73 -31.52 15.13
C GLN A 371 -4.44 -31.04 15.78
N LEU A 372 -4.51 -29.87 16.42
CA LEU A 372 -3.41 -29.26 17.14
C LEU A 372 -3.71 -29.21 18.64
N SER A 373 -2.65 -29.19 19.46
CA SER A 373 -2.79 -28.71 20.82
C SER A 373 -3.08 -27.20 20.82
N ILE A 374 -3.63 -26.66 21.91
CA ILE A 374 -3.89 -25.21 21.99
C ILE A 374 -2.59 -24.40 21.96
N ALA A 375 -1.49 -24.97 22.48
CA ALA A 375 -0.18 -24.33 22.44
C ALA A 375 0.35 -24.28 21.00
N ASP A 376 0.31 -25.39 20.27
CA ASP A 376 0.76 -25.41 18.87
C ASP A 376 -0.11 -24.49 18.01
N ALA A 377 -1.44 -24.53 18.21
CA ALA A 377 -2.34 -23.63 17.52
C ALA A 377 -2.03 -22.15 17.79
N ALA A 378 -1.58 -21.80 18.99
CA ALA A 378 -1.20 -20.43 19.32
C ALA A 378 0.00 -19.92 18.52
N ASP A 379 0.86 -20.83 18.08
CA ASP A 379 2.05 -20.56 17.26
C ASP A 379 1.83 -20.85 15.77
N THR A 380 0.66 -21.36 15.38
CA THR A 380 0.29 -21.66 13.99
C THR A 380 -0.65 -20.59 13.43
N PRO A 381 -0.18 -19.72 12.51
CA PRO A 381 -1.00 -18.69 11.88
C PRO A 381 -2.21 -19.28 11.16
N GLY A 382 -3.40 -18.75 11.43
CA GLY A 382 -4.64 -19.15 10.77
C GLY A 382 -5.21 -20.49 11.23
N SER A 383 -4.57 -21.19 12.16
CA SER A 383 -5.19 -22.33 12.82
C SER A 383 -6.50 -21.92 13.50
N ILE A 384 -7.48 -22.82 13.51
CA ILE A 384 -8.82 -22.54 14.02
C ILE A 384 -8.90 -22.99 15.48
N LEU A 385 -9.26 -22.06 16.36
CA LEU A 385 -9.51 -22.31 17.77
C LEU A 385 -11.02 -22.40 18.02
N VAL A 386 -11.47 -23.47 18.67
CA VAL A 386 -12.91 -23.69 18.94
C VAL A 386 -13.16 -23.90 20.43
N ARG A 387 -14.11 -23.13 20.96
CA ARG A 387 -14.68 -23.32 22.30
C ARG A 387 -16.07 -23.95 22.17
N LYS A 388 -16.27 -25.05 22.88
CA LYS A 388 -17.57 -25.71 22.99
C LYS A 388 -18.52 -24.90 23.86
N ALA A 389 -19.78 -24.83 23.45
CA ALA A 389 -20.85 -24.23 24.23
C ALA A 389 -21.05 -24.95 25.58
N ARG A 390 -21.37 -24.19 26.62
CA ARG A 390 -21.64 -24.62 28.00
C ARG A 390 -22.93 -23.93 28.49
N PRO A 391 -23.59 -24.41 29.56
CA PRO A 391 -24.89 -23.89 30.02
C PRO A 391 -24.98 -22.36 30.18
N ASN A 392 -23.87 -21.68 30.52
CA ASN A 392 -23.82 -20.22 30.69
C ASN A 392 -22.77 -19.54 29.79
N LYS A 393 -22.30 -20.21 28.73
CA LYS A 393 -21.27 -19.66 27.85
C LYS A 393 -21.44 -20.22 26.45
N ILE A 394 -21.81 -19.35 25.51
CA ILE A 394 -21.94 -19.73 24.10
C ILE A 394 -20.61 -20.26 23.55
N GLY A 395 -20.73 -21.16 22.58
CA GLY A 395 -19.60 -21.63 21.80
C GLY A 395 -18.95 -20.48 21.03
N HIS A 396 -17.72 -20.68 20.58
CA HIS A 396 -16.97 -19.63 19.92
C HIS A 396 -15.93 -20.23 18.99
N VAL A 397 -15.63 -19.56 17.88
CA VAL A 397 -14.58 -19.93 16.95
C VAL A 397 -13.77 -18.70 16.55
N ALA A 398 -12.47 -18.87 16.36
CA ALA A 398 -11.52 -17.81 16.05
C ALA A 398 -10.34 -18.34 15.25
N PHE A 399 -9.66 -17.45 14.52
CA PHE A 399 -8.34 -17.73 13.95
C PHE A 399 -7.26 -17.40 14.98
N SER A 400 -6.25 -18.25 15.11
CA SER A 400 -4.99 -17.91 15.79
C SER A 400 -4.14 -16.98 14.91
N ASP A 401 -3.57 -15.91 15.46
CA ASP A 401 -2.66 -15.04 14.71
C ASP A 401 -1.21 -15.57 14.62
N GLY A 402 -0.95 -16.76 15.18
CA GLY A 402 0.36 -17.41 15.21
C GLY A 402 1.38 -16.77 16.16
N ASN A 403 0.93 -15.83 17.00
CA ASN A 403 1.77 -15.16 18.00
C ASN A 403 1.08 -15.12 19.38
N GLY A 404 0.29 -16.15 19.70
CA GLY A 404 -0.45 -16.23 20.96
C GLY A 404 -1.76 -15.43 20.99
N GLY A 405 -2.11 -14.75 19.90
CA GLY A 405 -3.33 -13.96 19.76
C GLY A 405 -4.38 -14.60 18.84
N THR A 406 -5.52 -13.91 18.69
CA THR A 406 -6.62 -14.33 17.83
C THR A 406 -7.14 -13.18 16.98
N ILE A 407 -7.67 -13.47 15.79
CA ILE A 407 -8.61 -12.59 15.05
C ILE A 407 -9.99 -13.23 15.10
N GLU A 408 -10.99 -12.49 15.58
CA GLU A 408 -12.33 -13.03 15.80
C GLU A 408 -13.42 -11.97 15.84
N ALA A 409 -14.65 -12.35 15.46
CA ALA A 409 -15.86 -11.60 15.76
C ALA A 409 -16.24 -11.87 17.23
N ALA A 410 -15.97 -10.91 18.12
CA ALA A 410 -15.79 -11.14 19.56
C ALA A 410 -16.97 -10.72 20.45
N GLY A 411 -18.13 -10.41 19.86
CA GLY A 411 -19.32 -9.92 20.56
C GLY A 411 -19.62 -8.44 20.26
N ALA A 412 -20.87 -8.03 20.51
CA ALA A 412 -21.39 -6.70 20.15
C ALA A 412 -20.56 -5.52 20.68
N ALA A 413 -19.93 -5.66 21.85
CA ALA A 413 -19.10 -4.60 22.44
C ALA A 413 -17.72 -4.44 21.78
N LEU A 414 -17.27 -5.45 21.02
CA LEU A 414 -15.90 -5.52 20.49
C LEU A 414 -15.87 -5.57 18.95
N GLY A 415 -16.94 -6.02 18.30
CA GLY A 415 -16.93 -6.26 16.86
C GLY A 415 -15.93 -7.35 16.46
N VAL A 416 -15.42 -7.25 15.24
CA VAL A 416 -14.25 -8.03 14.81
C VAL A 416 -12.98 -7.40 15.36
N CYS A 417 -12.17 -8.14 16.11
CA CYS A 417 -11.00 -7.58 16.78
C CYS A 417 -9.88 -8.60 16.97
N ARG A 418 -8.72 -8.09 17.45
CA ARG A 418 -7.62 -8.91 17.95
C ARG A 418 -7.75 -9.13 19.44
N ARG A 419 -7.52 -10.36 19.90
CA ARG A 419 -7.52 -10.73 21.32
C ARG A 419 -6.39 -11.70 21.63
N GLN A 420 -6.23 -12.06 22.90
CA GLN A 420 -5.26 -13.07 23.34
C GLN A 420 -5.90 -14.45 23.38
N ILE A 421 -5.10 -15.51 23.17
CA ILE A 421 -5.48 -16.90 23.42
C ILE A 421 -5.39 -17.21 24.93
N GLU A 422 -4.32 -16.74 25.56
CA GLU A 422 -4.04 -16.96 26.98
C GLU A 422 -5.18 -16.46 27.89
N GLY A 423 -5.44 -17.19 28.98
CA GLY A 423 -6.50 -16.86 29.92
C GLY A 423 -7.92 -17.19 29.43
N ARG A 424 -8.06 -17.79 28.26
CA ARG A 424 -9.35 -18.24 27.70
C ARG A 424 -9.40 -19.76 27.56
N ILE A 425 -10.62 -20.27 27.48
CA ILE A 425 -10.88 -21.70 27.35
C ILE A 425 -11.13 -22.02 25.88
N TRP A 426 -10.35 -22.96 25.36
CA TRP A 426 -10.46 -23.55 24.03
C TRP A 426 -10.48 -25.06 24.16
N ASP A 427 -11.38 -25.73 23.44
CA ASP A 427 -11.68 -27.16 23.60
C ASP A 427 -11.15 -28.01 22.42
N ALA A 428 -10.88 -27.38 21.28
CA ALA A 428 -10.26 -27.99 20.11
C ALA A 428 -9.50 -26.94 19.29
N ALA A 429 -8.47 -27.38 18.57
CA ALA A 429 -7.82 -26.60 17.53
C ALA A 429 -7.39 -27.48 16.36
N PHE A 430 -7.37 -26.93 15.14
CA PHE A 430 -6.95 -27.66 13.93
C PHE A 430 -6.59 -26.71 12.79
N GLU A 431 -5.90 -27.22 11.78
CA GLU A 431 -5.60 -26.51 10.53
C GLU A 431 -6.55 -26.93 9.41
N ILE A 432 -6.80 -26.01 8.47
CA ILE A 432 -7.51 -26.34 7.23
C ILE A 432 -6.43 -26.47 6.14
N ALA A 433 -6.09 -27.72 5.82
CA ALA A 433 -5.08 -28.07 4.81
C ALA A 433 -5.51 -27.78 3.36
#